data_AF-A0A1I6IX15-F1
#
_entry.id   AF-A0A1I6IX15-F1
#
_cell.length_a   1.000
_cell.length_b   1.000
_cell.length_c   1.000
_cell.angle_alpha   90.00
_cell.angle_beta   90.00
_cell.angle_gamma   90.00
#
_symmetry.space_group_name_H-M   'P 1'
#
loop_
_entity.id
_entity.type
_entity.pdbx_description
1 polymer ?
#
loop_
_entity_poly.entity_id
_entity_poly.type
_entity_poly.pdbx_seq_one_letter_code
_entity_poly.pdbx_strand_id
1 'polypeptide(L)'
;MSTILAQITSDRLVLAGVHLSAADNLLAGLQFRSSISRSYYAMYHAARAIAYASHGGDDYEKHSVLPRNLPGGLDQLALRESQLTDARLLRNQADYDPYPALAPDWEPDARSLYVTASEFVNACEDFSLDNGLV
;
A
#
# COMPACT_ATOMS: atom_id res chain seq x y z
N MET A 1 24.13 0.38 1.82
CA MET A 1 23.12 0.57 2.88
C MET A 1 23.49 -0.28 4.10
N SER A 2 23.06 0.09 5.31
CA SER A 2 23.25 -0.75 6.51
C SER A 2 22.45 -2.06 6.38
N THR A 3 23.03 -3.19 6.79
CA THR A 3 22.39 -4.52 6.74
C THR A 3 21.05 -4.55 7.46
N ILE A 4 20.90 -3.79 8.55
CA ILE A 4 19.63 -3.72 9.30
C ILE A 4 18.56 -2.91 8.56
N LEU A 5 18.95 -1.88 7.81
CA LEU A 5 18.00 -1.09 7.02
C LEU A 5 17.42 -1.95 5.89
N ALA A 6 18.29 -2.68 5.17
CA ALA A 6 17.86 -3.60 4.11
C ALA A 6 16.92 -4.70 4.64
N GLN A 7 17.25 -5.29 5.80
CA GLN A 7 16.37 -6.29 6.42
C GLN A 7 15.00 -5.71 6.77
N ILE A 8 14.94 -4.54 7.40
CA ILE A 8 13.67 -3.91 7.77
C ILE A 8 12.85 -3.54 6.54
N THR A 9 13.48 -3.04 5.47
CA THR A 9 12.82 -2.79 4.19
C THR A 9 12.22 -4.07 3.63
N SER A 10 13.00 -5.16 3.60
CA SER A 10 12.54 -6.48 3.13
C SER A 10 11.36 -7.00 3.96
N ASP A 11 11.45 -6.96 5.29
CA ASP A 11 10.37 -7.41 6.19
C ASP A 11 9.06 -6.65 5.96
N ARG A 12 9.15 -5.34 5.68
CA ARG A 12 7.98 -4.50 5.37
C ARG A 12 7.37 -4.82 4.01
N LEU A 13 8.19 -5.12 2.99
CA LEU A 13 7.70 -5.57 1.68
C LEU A 13 7.03 -6.94 1.79
N VAL A 14 7.60 -7.88 2.57
CA VAL A 14 6.96 -9.17 2.89
C VAL A 14 5.60 -8.95 3.55
N LEU A 15 5.52 -8.04 4.53
CA LEU A 15 4.24 -7.69 5.17
C LEU A 15 3.24 -7.08 4.19
N ALA A 16 3.70 -6.25 3.24
CA ALA A 16 2.84 -5.74 2.16
C ALA A 16 2.26 -6.88 1.31
N GLY A 17 3.08 -7.87 0.92
CA GLY A 17 2.64 -9.07 0.21
C GLY A 17 1.63 -9.91 0.99
N VAL A 18 1.82 -10.07 2.31
CA VAL A 18 0.85 -10.73 3.19
C VAL A 18 -0.51 -10.01 3.17
N HIS A 19 -0.52 -8.68 3.21
CA HIS A 19 -1.76 -7.92 3.10
C HIS A 19 -2.41 -8.02 1.73
N LEU A 20 -1.62 -8.04 0.64
CA LEU A 20 -2.15 -8.17 -0.71
C LEU A 20 -2.79 -9.56 -0.92
N SER A 21 -2.14 -10.62 -0.46
CA SER A 21 -2.71 -11.98 -0.49
C SER A 21 -3.98 -12.08 0.36
N ALA A 22 -4.01 -11.45 1.54
CA ALA A 22 -5.22 -11.39 2.34
C ALA A 22 -6.35 -10.63 1.62
N ALA A 23 -6.03 -9.53 0.94
CA ALA A 23 -7.01 -8.75 0.17
C ALA A 23 -7.66 -9.57 -0.95
N ASP A 24 -6.87 -10.39 -1.66
CA ASP A 24 -7.36 -11.27 -2.72
C ASP A 24 -8.32 -12.35 -2.18
N ASN A 25 -7.93 -13.01 -1.08
CA ASN A 25 -8.79 -14.00 -0.41
C ASN A 25 -10.11 -13.39 0.06
N LEU A 26 -10.07 -12.16 0.59
CA LEU A 26 -11.27 -11.43 1.02
C LEU A 26 -12.14 -11.04 -0.18
N LEU A 27 -11.53 -10.65 -1.29
CA LEU A 27 -12.23 -10.32 -2.53
C LEU A 27 -12.96 -11.54 -3.08
N ALA A 28 -12.29 -12.70 -3.13
CA ALA A 28 -12.89 -13.97 -3.52
C ALA A 28 -14.01 -14.41 -2.56
N GLY A 29 -13.89 -14.09 -1.28
CA GLY A 29 -14.92 -14.31 -0.26
C GLY A 29 -16.04 -13.27 -0.22
N LEU A 30 -16.11 -12.34 -1.19
CA LEU A 30 -17.09 -11.24 -1.27
C LEU A 30 -17.06 -10.30 -0.04
N GLN A 31 -15.94 -10.26 0.69
CA GLN A 31 -15.72 -9.39 1.83
C GLN A 31 -15.08 -8.07 1.38
N PHE A 32 -15.79 -7.33 0.53
CA PHE A 32 -15.25 -6.20 -0.24
C PHE A 32 -14.66 -5.08 0.62
N ARG A 33 -15.34 -4.68 1.71
CA ARG A 33 -14.82 -3.63 2.62
C ARG A 33 -13.50 -4.04 3.28
N SER A 34 -13.43 -5.29 3.74
CA SER A 34 -12.20 -5.85 4.32
C SER A 34 -11.09 -5.96 3.28
N SER A 35 -11.43 -6.33 2.04
CA SER A 35 -10.50 -6.37 0.92
C SER A 35 -9.92 -4.97 0.63
N ILE A 36 -10.75 -3.92 0.57
CA ILE A 36 -10.31 -2.52 0.44
C ILE A 36 -9.31 -2.16 1.55
N SER A 37 -9.65 -2.49 2.80
CA SER A 37 -8.79 -2.24 3.96
C SER A 37 -7.43 -2.92 3.80
N ARG A 38 -7.40 -4.20 3.44
CA ARG A 38 -6.15 -4.95 3.24
C ARG A 38 -5.35 -4.47 2.03
N SER A 39 -5.99 -4.14 0.91
CA SER A 39 -5.32 -3.57 -0.26
C SER A 39 -4.62 -2.25 0.09
N TYR A 40 -5.28 -1.38 0.84
CA TYR A 40 -4.65 -0.15 1.34
C TYR A 40 -3.43 -0.45 2.23
N TYR A 41 -3.55 -1.39 3.18
CA TYR A 41 -2.42 -1.72 4.04
C TYR A 41 -1.24 -2.34 3.28
N ALA A 42 -1.49 -3.09 2.21
CA ALA A 42 -0.44 -3.55 1.30
C ALA A 42 0.33 -2.36 0.71
N MET A 43 -0.39 -1.39 0.12
CA MET A 43 0.23 -0.17 -0.44
C MET A 43 0.99 0.63 0.63
N TYR A 44 0.40 0.82 1.81
CA TYR A 44 1.00 1.56 2.91
C TYR A 44 2.30 0.92 3.39
N HIS A 45 2.34 -0.40 3.57
CA HIS A 45 3.55 -1.08 4.03
C HIS A 45 4.65 -1.08 2.96
N ALA A 46 4.31 -1.20 1.69
CA ALA A 46 5.26 -1.08 0.58
C ALA A 46 5.84 0.34 0.48
N ALA A 47 4.98 1.36 0.50
CA ALA A 47 5.40 2.77 0.51
C ALA A 47 6.30 3.10 1.71
N ARG A 48 5.92 2.62 2.90
CA ARG A 48 6.70 2.83 4.12
C ARG A 48 8.04 2.10 4.08
N ALA A 49 8.13 0.95 3.42
CA ALA A 49 9.40 0.25 3.23
C ALA A 49 10.40 1.11 2.44
N ILE A 50 9.98 1.61 1.27
CA ILE A 50 10.87 2.41 0.42
C ILE A 50 11.18 3.77 1.02
N ALA A 51 10.21 4.43 1.67
CA ALA A 51 10.44 5.68 2.38
C ALA A 51 11.43 5.46 3.55
N TYR A 52 11.26 4.38 4.31
CA TYR A 52 12.16 4.03 5.41
C TYR A 52 13.61 3.86 4.93
N ALA A 53 13.80 3.11 3.84
CA ALA A 53 15.11 2.88 3.26
C ALA A 53 15.75 4.17 2.73
N SER A 54 14.99 4.98 1.99
CA SER A 54 15.51 6.19 1.34
C SER A 54 15.80 7.32 2.31
N HIS A 55 15.02 7.44 3.39
CA HIS A 55 15.21 8.49 4.40
C HIS A 55 16.05 8.01 5.60
N GLY A 56 16.36 6.71 5.68
CA GLY A 56 17.18 6.13 6.74
C GLY A 56 16.48 6.00 8.10
N GLY A 57 15.15 6.05 8.12
CA GLY A 57 14.34 6.09 9.35
C GLY A 57 12.84 6.11 9.08
N ASP A 58 12.04 5.98 10.13
CA ASP A 58 10.58 5.78 10.04
C ASP A 58 9.76 7.04 10.33
N ASP A 59 10.29 8.20 9.95
CA ASP A 59 9.78 9.53 10.32
C ASP A 59 8.49 9.94 9.57
N TYR A 60 8.08 9.15 8.58
CA TYR A 60 6.93 9.41 7.71
C TYR A 60 5.87 8.31 7.78
N GLU A 61 5.83 7.56 8.89
CA GLU A 61 4.86 6.50 9.20
C GLU A 61 3.41 6.97 9.22
N LYS A 62 3.15 8.25 9.49
CA LYS A 62 1.77 8.77 9.51
C LYS A 62 1.10 8.63 8.15
N HIS A 63 -0.06 7.98 8.12
CA HIS A 63 -0.85 7.70 6.90
C HIS A 63 -1.11 8.91 5.99
N SER A 64 -1.28 10.11 6.56
CA SER A 64 -1.49 11.35 5.80
C SER A 64 -0.19 12.02 5.32
N VAL A 65 0.95 11.65 5.89
CA VAL A 65 2.27 12.24 5.61
C VAL A 65 3.02 11.40 4.59
N LEU A 66 2.94 10.07 4.70
CA LEU A 66 3.66 9.12 3.84
C LEU A 66 3.54 9.41 2.33
N PRO A 67 2.36 9.71 1.76
CA PRO A 67 2.24 9.92 0.31
C PRO A 67 3.12 11.05 -0.23
N ARG A 68 3.40 12.10 0.57
CA ARG A 68 4.23 13.24 0.16
C ARG A 68 5.73 13.04 0.39
N ASN A 69 6.11 11.88 0.93
CA ASN A 69 7.49 11.55 1.30
C ASN A 69 7.96 10.26 0.62
N LEU A 70 7.28 9.85 -0.46
CA LEU A 70 7.78 8.81 -1.34
C LEU A 70 9.11 9.24 -1.98
N PRO A 71 10.05 8.32 -2.18
CA PRO A 71 11.39 8.68 -2.62
C PRO A 71 11.41 9.21 -4.06
N GLY A 72 12.25 10.22 -4.29
CA GLY A 72 12.53 10.71 -5.64
C GLY A 72 13.17 9.61 -6.49
N GLY A 73 12.64 9.40 -7.70
CA GLY A 73 13.05 8.31 -8.60
C GLY A 73 12.09 7.12 -8.63
N LEU A 74 11.08 7.08 -7.74
CA LEU A 74 9.96 6.14 -7.90
C LEU A 74 9.20 6.46 -9.20
N ASP A 75 8.97 5.43 -10.02
CA ASP A 75 8.26 5.61 -11.28
C ASP A 75 6.85 6.16 -11.07
N GLN A 76 6.48 7.12 -11.92
CA GLN A 76 5.20 7.83 -11.86
C GLN A 76 4.89 8.40 -10.46
N LEU A 77 5.90 8.93 -9.76
CA LEU A 77 5.81 9.44 -8.38
C LEU A 77 4.47 10.15 -8.08
N ALA A 78 4.10 11.17 -8.85
CA ALA A 78 2.86 11.94 -8.62
C ALA A 78 1.59 11.07 -8.67
N LEU A 79 1.54 10.08 -9.57
CA LEU A 79 0.45 9.10 -9.60
C LEU A 79 0.46 8.25 -8.34
N ARG A 80 1.64 7.77 -7.91
CA ARG A 80 1.78 6.95 -6.69
C ARG A 80 1.34 7.71 -5.44
N GLU A 81 1.68 9.00 -5.33
CA GLU A 81 1.21 9.84 -4.22
C GLU A 81 -0.33 9.94 -4.20
N SER A 82 -0.96 10.15 -5.37
CA SER A 82 -2.42 10.21 -5.50
C SER A 82 -3.05 8.87 -5.14
N GLN A 83 -2.57 7.77 -5.72
CA GLN A 83 -3.08 6.42 -5.48
C GLN A 83 -3.05 6.08 -3.99
N LEU A 84 -1.95 6.35 -3.28
CA LEU A 84 -1.86 6.06 -1.85
C LEU A 84 -2.78 6.96 -1.01
N THR A 85 -2.96 8.22 -1.44
CA THR A 85 -3.89 9.16 -0.81
C THR A 85 -5.34 8.71 -0.99
N ASP A 86 -5.74 8.37 -2.21
CA ASP A 86 -7.10 7.98 -2.57
C ASP A 86 -7.46 6.64 -1.94
N ALA A 87 -6.53 5.67 -1.94
CA ALA A 87 -6.69 4.39 -1.27
C ALA A 87 -6.94 4.55 0.24
N ARG A 88 -6.25 5.50 0.90
CA ARG A 88 -6.50 5.83 2.32
C ARG A 88 -7.90 6.37 2.53
N LEU A 89 -8.35 7.26 1.66
CA LEU A 89 -9.70 7.85 1.76
C LEU A 89 -10.79 6.81 1.55
N LEU A 90 -10.64 5.97 0.52
CA LEU A 90 -11.56 4.86 0.24
C LEU A 90 -11.58 3.84 1.39
N ARG A 91 -10.41 3.49 1.93
CA ARG A 91 -10.32 2.63 3.13
C ARG A 91 -10.99 3.25 4.34
N ASN A 92 -10.88 4.56 4.55
CA ASN A 92 -11.60 5.23 5.65
C ASN A 92 -13.12 5.09 5.47
N GLN A 93 -13.63 5.29 4.26
CA GLN A 93 -15.06 5.07 3.98
C GLN A 93 -15.44 3.60 4.20
N ALA A 94 -14.64 2.66 3.72
CA ALA A 94 -14.90 1.22 3.86
C ALA A 94 -14.73 0.69 5.30
N ASP A 95 -13.97 1.35 6.17
CA ASP A 95 -13.80 0.92 7.56
C ASP A 95 -14.83 1.59 8.49
N TYR A 96 -15.18 2.85 8.24
CA TYR A 96 -15.89 3.68 9.23
C TYR A 96 -17.27 4.18 8.79
N ASP A 97 -17.50 4.39 7.50
CA ASP A 97 -18.80 4.93 7.07
C ASP A 97 -19.88 3.83 7.15
N PRO A 98 -21.14 4.19 7.45
CA PRO A 98 -22.22 3.21 7.40
C PRO A 98 -22.72 2.93 5.96
N TYR A 99 -22.19 3.65 4.96
CA TYR A 99 -22.63 3.61 3.57
C TYR A 99 -21.48 3.39 2.58
N PRO A 100 -21.73 2.76 1.41
CA PRO A 100 -22.97 2.04 1.09
C PRO A 100 -23.23 0.86 2.02
N ALA A 101 -24.51 0.62 2.31
CA ALA A 101 -24.92 -0.35 3.33
C ALA A 101 -24.87 -1.79 2.83
N LEU A 102 -25.01 -2.00 1.52
CA LEU A 102 -24.97 -3.32 0.90
C LEU A 102 -23.55 -3.65 0.50
N ALA A 103 -23.11 -4.87 0.83
CA ALA A 103 -21.77 -5.33 0.49
C ALA A 103 -21.47 -5.24 -1.03
N PRO A 104 -22.36 -5.64 -1.96
CA PRO A 104 -22.06 -5.60 -3.41
C PRO A 104 -21.77 -4.20 -3.97
N ASP A 105 -22.26 -3.14 -3.33
CA ASP A 105 -21.99 -1.77 -3.78
C ASP A 105 -20.50 -1.40 -3.65
N TRP A 106 -19.75 -2.10 -2.80
CA TRP A 106 -18.31 -1.95 -2.62
C TRP A 106 -17.48 -2.79 -3.60
N GLU A 107 -18.10 -3.68 -4.39
CA GLU A 107 -17.38 -4.61 -5.26
C GLU A 107 -16.51 -3.90 -6.31
N PRO A 108 -17.00 -2.88 -7.05
CA PRO A 108 -16.19 -2.19 -8.05
C PRO A 108 -14.94 -1.55 -7.46
N ASP A 109 -15.10 -0.89 -6.31
CA ASP A 109 -14.02 -0.24 -5.57
C ASP A 109 -13.00 -1.24 -5.05
N ALA A 110 -13.46 -2.37 -4.49
CA ALA A 110 -12.57 -3.42 -3.99
C ALA A 110 -11.74 -4.04 -5.12
N ARG A 111 -12.35 -4.33 -6.27
CA ARG A 111 -11.65 -4.87 -7.45
C ARG A 111 -10.64 -3.87 -8.01
N SER A 112 -11.05 -2.62 -8.20
CA SER A 112 -10.18 -1.58 -8.73
C SER A 112 -8.99 -1.28 -7.80
N LEU A 113 -9.25 -1.19 -6.50
CA LEU A 113 -8.20 -0.94 -5.52
C LEU A 113 -7.25 -2.13 -5.39
N TYR A 114 -7.71 -3.38 -5.49
CA TYR A 114 -6.83 -4.55 -5.48
C TYR A 114 -5.84 -4.54 -6.65
N VAL A 115 -6.30 -4.23 -7.87
CA VAL A 115 -5.43 -4.09 -9.04
C VAL A 115 -4.42 -2.97 -8.82
N THR A 116 -4.90 -1.79 -8.39
CA THR A 116 -4.04 -0.63 -8.07
C THR A 116 -2.99 -0.97 -7.01
N ALA A 117 -3.39 -1.68 -5.96
CA ALA A 117 -2.51 -2.09 -4.87
C ALA A 117 -1.43 -3.07 -5.36
N SER A 118 -1.79 -4.01 -6.24
CA SER A 118 -0.86 -4.96 -6.83
C SER A 118 0.20 -4.25 -7.67
N GLU A 119 -0.20 -3.35 -8.54
CA GLU A 119 0.71 -2.53 -9.36
C GLU A 119 1.59 -1.61 -8.50
N PHE A 120 1.02 -1.04 -7.44
CA PHE A 120 1.75 -0.16 -6.52
C PHE A 120 2.80 -0.92 -5.72
N VAL A 121 2.47 -2.09 -5.18
CA VAL A 121 3.39 -2.95 -4.43
C VAL A 121 4.54 -3.38 -5.34
N ASN A 122 4.25 -3.85 -6.56
CA ASN A 122 5.28 -4.20 -7.54
C ASN A 122 6.22 -3.02 -7.83
N ALA A 123 5.69 -1.81 -8.03
CA ALA A 123 6.52 -0.64 -8.27
C ALA A 123 7.46 -0.31 -7.09
N CYS A 124 7.03 -0.56 -5.85
CA CYS A 124 7.87 -0.40 -4.67
C CYS A 124 8.95 -1.49 -4.57
N GLU A 125 8.61 -2.72 -4.94
CA GLU A 125 9.56 -3.85 -5.00
C GLU A 125 10.63 -3.60 -6.07
N ASP A 126 10.22 -3.24 -7.28
CA ASP A 126 11.12 -2.90 -8.39
C ASP A 126 12.05 -1.74 -7.99
N PHE A 127 11.50 -0.65 -7.44
CA PHE A 127 12.29 0.46 -6.94
C PHE A 127 13.31 0.01 -5.87
N SER A 128 12.91 -0.89 -4.98
CA SER A 128 13.79 -1.40 -3.93
C SER A 128 14.95 -2.20 -4.51
N LEU A 129 14.69 -3.06 -5.50
CA LEU A 129 15.69 -3.86 -6.17
C LEU A 129 16.66 -2.99 -6.99
N ASP A 130 16.13 -2.09 -7.81
CA ASP A 130 16.92 -1.23 -8.71
C ASP A 130 17.87 -0.29 -7.95
N ASN A 131 17.52 0.06 -6.71
CA ASN A 131 18.30 0.96 -5.87
C ASN A 131 19.12 0.21 -4.79
N GLY A 132 19.13 -1.12 -4.79
CA GLY A 132 19.87 -1.93 -3.80
C GLY A 132 19.39 -1.69 -2.37
N LEU A 133 18.08 -1.50 -2.20
CA LEU A 133 17.44 -1.24 -0.91
C LEU A 133 17.05 -2.53 -0.16
N VAL A 134 17.14 -3.68 -0.82
CA VAL A 134 16.95 -5.02 -0.28
C VAL A 134 18.01 -5.96 -0.82
#